data_AF-A0A6J8F4W4-F1
#
_entry.id   AF-A0A6J8F4W4-F1
#
_cell.length_a   1.000
_cell.length_b   1.000
_cell.length_c   1.000
_cell.angle_alpha   90.00
_cell.angle_beta   90.00
_cell.angle_gamma   90.00
#
_symmetry.space_group_name_H-M   'P 1'
#
loop_
_entity.id
_entity.type
_entity.pdbx_description
1 polymer ?
#
loop_
_entity_poly.entity_id
_entity_poly.type
_entity_poly.pdbx_seq_one_letter_code
_entity_poly.pdbx_strand_id
1 'polypeptide(L)'
;MWKYISGAMPPQKRKNEDKGTYFREYEKTKRVRNYSTYWEKDRSWLKVSEEGMICLTCQQYGDPKTNIFSSGCKSYKLDSIVKHERSKNHEKSVLIEKAKIETKSESKAAKIVQTLNKENFDKLNKMFRTCHAMVKNNRPLSDFNWICQLDEMKGLHIGNTYRNSSSAKTFIRAIAETEFNKVSSIVQSGKFSCLIGDGSTDSSVKEQVMWYLRTSIA
;
A
#
# COMPACT_ATOMS: atom_id res chain seq x y z
N MET A 1 -0.27 -24.36 21.25
CA MET A 1 -1.54 -24.73 21.92
C MET A 1 -2.17 -23.60 22.74
N TRP A 2 -1.41 -22.66 23.32
CA TRP A 2 -1.96 -21.52 24.08
C TRP A 2 -2.92 -20.58 23.31
N LYS A 3 -2.89 -20.58 21.97
CA LYS A 3 -3.72 -19.69 21.12
C LYS A 3 -5.23 -19.99 21.15
N TYR A 4 -5.65 -21.13 21.68
CA TYR A 4 -7.05 -21.59 21.63
C TYR A 4 -7.70 -21.73 23.02
N ILE A 5 -7.03 -21.26 24.08
CA ILE A 5 -7.52 -21.34 25.46
C ILE A 5 -7.82 -19.91 25.95
N SER A 6 -9.09 -19.64 26.24
CA SER A 6 -9.54 -18.35 26.78
C SER A 6 -8.82 -18.03 28.09
N GLY A 7 -8.11 -16.89 28.14
CA GLY A 7 -7.32 -16.47 29.29
C GLY A 7 -5.87 -16.99 29.34
N ALA A 8 -5.45 -17.84 28.40
CA ALA A 8 -4.08 -18.30 28.34
C ALA A 8 -3.15 -17.21 27.78
N MET A 9 -2.19 -16.78 28.60
CA MET A 9 -1.16 -15.84 28.16
C MET A 9 -0.17 -16.50 27.19
N PRO A 10 0.38 -15.74 26.23
CA PRO A 10 1.49 -16.20 25.41
C PRO A 10 2.65 -16.67 26.30
N PRO A 11 3.38 -17.75 25.94
CA PRO A 11 4.59 -18.11 26.65
C PRO A 11 5.55 -16.92 26.60
N GLN A 12 6.00 -16.50 27.79
CA GLN A 12 6.96 -15.40 27.91
C GLN A 12 8.24 -15.77 27.15
N LYS A 13 8.74 -14.84 26.34
CA LYS A 13 10.03 -15.01 25.65
C LYS A 13 11.10 -15.21 26.73
N ARG A 14 11.77 -16.37 26.70
CA ARG A 14 12.90 -16.68 27.60
C ARG A 14 13.89 -15.53 27.59
N LYS A 15 14.28 -15.07 28.78
CA LYS A 15 15.32 -14.04 28.92
C LYS A 15 16.64 -14.60 28.40
N ASN A 16 17.58 -13.75 27.95
CA ASN A 16 18.89 -14.22 27.49
C ASN A 16 19.63 -15.04 28.56
N GLU A 17 19.30 -14.82 29.83
CA GLU A 17 19.78 -15.59 30.99
C GLU A 17 19.25 -17.04 31.00
N ASP A 18 18.09 -17.34 30.44
CA ASP A 18 17.56 -18.72 30.39
C ASP A 18 18.09 -19.54 29.20
N LYS A 19 19.00 -18.97 28.42
CA LYS A 19 19.62 -19.63 27.27
C LYS A 19 20.88 -20.37 27.73
N GLY A 20 21.00 -21.63 27.30
CA GLY A 20 22.08 -22.53 27.70
C GLY A 20 23.48 -21.95 27.48
N THR A 21 24.45 -22.48 28.22
CA THR A 21 25.87 -22.03 28.24
C THR A 21 26.45 -21.84 26.84
N TYR A 22 26.15 -22.76 25.92
CA TYR A 22 26.54 -22.67 24.50
C TYR A 22 26.09 -21.37 23.80
N PHE A 23 24.85 -20.90 24.03
CA PHE A 23 24.36 -19.67 23.40
C PHE A 23 25.10 -18.43 23.92
N ARG A 24 25.40 -18.40 25.22
CA ARG A 24 26.14 -17.30 25.85
C ARG A 24 27.58 -17.25 25.35
N GLU A 25 28.22 -18.41 25.21
CA GLU A 25 29.57 -18.53 24.67
C GLU A 25 29.62 -18.17 23.19
N TYR A 26 28.62 -18.58 22.41
CA TYR A 26 28.43 -18.15 21.02
C TYR A 26 28.26 -16.63 20.90
N GLU A 27 27.45 -15.97 21.73
CA GLU A 27 27.28 -14.50 21.69
C GLU A 27 28.58 -13.75 22.02
N LYS A 28 29.38 -14.26 22.98
CA LYS A 28 30.69 -13.68 23.32
C LYS A 28 31.73 -13.87 22.23
N THR A 29 31.72 -15.01 21.53
CA THR A 29 32.70 -15.36 20.48
C THR A 29 32.20 -15.02 19.07
N LYS A 30 31.00 -14.43 18.96
CA LYS A 30 30.35 -14.17 17.68
C LYS A 30 31.22 -13.22 16.86
N ARG A 31 31.60 -13.67 15.68
CA ARG A 31 32.32 -12.85 14.70
C ARG A 31 31.52 -11.59 14.37
N VAL A 32 32.04 -10.44 14.79
CA VAL A 32 31.54 -9.13 14.37
C VAL A 32 31.87 -8.96 12.90
N ARG A 33 30.86 -8.65 12.09
CA ARG A 33 31.00 -8.42 10.66
C ARG A 33 30.71 -6.96 10.40
N ASN A 34 31.69 -6.27 9.85
CA ASN A 34 31.58 -4.88 9.47
C ASN A 34 31.26 -4.77 7.98
N TYR A 35 30.70 -3.63 7.61
CA TYR A 35 30.54 -3.28 6.21
C TYR A 35 31.90 -3.20 5.52
N SER A 36 32.02 -3.80 4.34
CA SER A 36 33.23 -3.69 3.52
C SER A 36 32.99 -2.71 2.37
N THR A 37 33.78 -1.64 2.32
CA THR A 37 33.75 -0.65 1.23
C THR A 37 34.10 -1.25 -0.13
N TYR A 38 34.75 -2.43 -0.15
CA TYR A 38 34.99 -3.17 -1.38
C TYR A 38 33.69 -3.56 -2.11
N TRP A 39 32.59 -3.79 -1.38
CA TRP A 39 31.31 -4.16 -1.98
C TRP A 39 30.70 -3.04 -2.82
N GLU A 40 31.03 -1.78 -2.55
CA GLU A 40 30.55 -0.63 -3.34
C GLU A 40 31.14 -0.59 -4.75
N LYS A 41 32.35 -1.16 -4.95
CA LYS A 41 33.01 -1.16 -6.26
C LYS A 41 32.19 -1.90 -7.31
N ASP A 42 31.69 -3.09 -6.96
CA ASP A 42 30.89 -3.91 -7.86
C ASP A 42 29.39 -3.54 -7.80
N ARG A 43 28.95 -2.86 -6.74
CA ARG A 43 27.53 -2.58 -6.44
C ARG A 43 27.34 -1.12 -6.03
N SER A 44 27.34 -0.24 -7.02
CA SER A 44 27.14 1.21 -6.82
C SER A 44 25.81 1.57 -6.13
N TRP A 45 24.81 0.69 -6.20
CA TRP A 45 23.50 0.84 -5.54
C TRP A 45 23.50 0.51 -4.04
N LEU A 46 24.58 -0.08 -3.50
CA LEU A 46 24.67 -0.48 -2.10
C LEU A 46 25.39 0.59 -1.27
N LYS A 47 24.77 1.05 -0.18
CA LYS A 47 25.36 2.01 0.76
C LYS A 47 25.15 1.57 2.21
N VAL A 48 25.87 2.18 3.14
CA VAL A 48 25.65 2.02 4.57
C VAL A 48 24.94 3.24 5.14
N SER A 49 23.95 3.00 5.99
CA SER A 49 23.20 3.99 6.77
C SER A 49 23.30 3.63 8.26
N GLU A 50 22.82 4.51 9.15
CA GLU A 50 22.77 4.26 10.60
C GLU A 50 21.98 2.98 10.94
N GLU A 51 20.97 2.65 10.14
CA GLU A 51 20.14 1.45 10.33
C GLU A 51 20.74 0.16 9.73
N GLY A 52 21.82 0.26 8.96
CA GLY A 52 22.52 -0.87 8.34
C GLY A 52 22.77 -0.69 6.84
N MET A 53 22.95 -1.78 6.11
CA MET A 53 23.17 -1.74 4.66
C MET A 53 21.87 -1.49 3.92
N ILE A 54 21.87 -0.49 3.04
CA ILE A 54 20.71 -0.08 2.25
C ILE A 54 20.99 -0.22 0.75
N CYS A 55 19.96 -0.52 -0.01
CA CYS A 55 19.98 -0.48 -1.47
C CYS A 55 19.23 0.77 -1.93
N LEU A 56 19.93 1.73 -2.54
CA LEU A 56 19.37 3.02 -2.96
C LEU A 56 18.17 2.83 -3.90
N THR A 57 18.31 1.94 -4.88
CA THR A 57 17.24 1.62 -5.84
C THR A 57 15.99 1.04 -5.14
N CYS A 58 16.17 0.13 -4.19
CA CYS A 58 15.05 -0.47 -3.46
C CYS A 58 14.49 0.44 -2.36
N GLN A 59 15.29 1.36 -1.84
CA GLN A 59 14.82 2.39 -0.92
C GLN A 59 13.88 3.36 -1.64
N GLN A 60 14.20 3.71 -2.90
CA GLN A 60 13.44 4.66 -3.68
C GLN A 60 12.24 4.06 -4.43
N TYR A 61 12.36 2.82 -4.94
CA TYR A 61 11.35 2.19 -5.81
C TYR A 61 10.85 0.83 -5.32
N GLY A 62 11.31 0.36 -4.15
CA GLY A 62 10.89 -0.91 -3.56
C GLY A 62 9.77 -0.72 -2.54
N ASP A 63 9.14 -1.84 -2.15
CA ASP A 63 8.20 -1.88 -1.02
C ASP A 63 8.97 -2.08 0.30
N PRO A 64 8.94 -1.12 1.24
CA PRO A 64 9.66 -1.19 2.51
C PRO A 64 9.28 -2.39 3.37
N LYS A 65 8.05 -2.92 3.23
CA LYS A 65 7.55 -4.03 4.06
C LYS A 65 8.13 -5.38 3.64
N THR A 66 8.50 -5.52 2.37
CA THR A 66 8.97 -6.79 1.81
C THR A 66 10.48 -6.86 1.68
N ASN A 67 11.15 -5.72 1.54
CA ASN A 67 12.58 -5.66 1.29
C ASN A 67 13.34 -5.06 2.49
N ILE A 68 14.08 -5.90 3.20
CA ILE A 68 14.89 -5.50 4.36
C ILE A 68 15.97 -4.48 3.98
N PHE A 69 16.43 -4.47 2.73
CA PHE A 69 17.43 -3.52 2.24
C PHE A 69 16.84 -2.13 1.94
N SER A 70 15.52 -1.96 2.00
CA SER A 70 14.88 -0.64 1.91
C SER A 70 14.92 0.12 3.23
N SER A 71 14.93 -0.59 4.38
CA SER A 71 15.00 0.01 5.72
C SER A 71 16.38 -0.13 6.39
N GLY A 72 17.13 -1.20 6.13
CA GLY A 72 18.48 -1.38 6.66
C GLY A 72 18.78 -2.82 7.03
N CYS A 73 19.68 -3.47 6.29
CA CYS A 73 20.10 -4.84 6.56
C CYS A 73 21.31 -4.88 7.51
N LYS A 74 21.13 -5.41 8.72
CA LYS A 74 22.19 -5.56 9.76
C LYS A 74 22.98 -6.87 9.67
N SER A 75 22.81 -7.64 8.58
CA SER A 75 23.44 -8.96 8.46
C SER A 75 24.93 -8.89 8.11
N TYR A 76 25.36 -7.84 7.40
CA TYR A 76 26.73 -7.63 6.89
C TYR A 76 27.34 -8.90 6.28
N LYS A 77 26.54 -9.65 5.50
CA LYS A 77 26.99 -10.85 4.77
C LYS A 77 26.91 -10.63 3.28
N LEU A 78 27.97 -11.02 2.56
CA LEU A 78 27.97 -11.02 1.10
C LEU A 78 26.83 -11.87 0.52
N ASP A 79 26.56 -13.05 1.08
CA ASP A 79 25.44 -13.90 0.65
C ASP A 79 24.08 -13.20 0.75
N SER A 80 23.90 -12.35 1.75
CA SER A 80 22.65 -11.59 1.93
C SER A 80 22.51 -10.54 0.83
N ILE A 81 23.61 -9.89 0.45
CA ILE A 81 23.65 -8.93 -0.65
C ILE A 81 23.38 -9.64 -2.00
N VAL A 82 24.04 -10.77 -2.26
CA VAL A 82 23.85 -11.55 -3.51
C VAL A 82 22.43 -12.09 -3.62
N LYS A 83 21.83 -12.55 -2.51
CA LYS A 83 20.42 -12.97 -2.50
C LYS A 83 19.46 -11.83 -2.78
N HIS A 84 19.75 -10.63 -2.25
CA HIS A 84 18.96 -9.44 -2.56
C HIS A 84 19.08 -9.04 -4.02
N GLU A 85 20.29 -9.02 -4.56
CA GLU A 85 20.59 -8.69 -5.96
C GLU A 85 19.80 -9.58 -6.94
N ARG A 86 19.67 -10.87 -6.63
CA ARG A 86 18.90 -11.85 -7.43
C ARG A 86 17.40 -11.88 -7.10
N SER A 87 16.93 -11.05 -6.17
CA SER A 87 15.52 -11.07 -5.77
C SER A 87 14.64 -10.37 -6.80
N LYS A 88 13.44 -10.91 -7.03
CA LYS A 88 12.43 -10.30 -7.91
C LYS A 88 12.07 -8.87 -7.50
N ASN A 89 12.18 -8.55 -6.21
CA ASN A 89 11.88 -7.21 -5.71
C ASN A 89 12.95 -6.21 -6.15
N HIS A 90 14.23 -6.59 -6.08
CA HIS A 90 15.31 -5.75 -6.58
C HIS A 90 15.24 -5.59 -8.11
N GLU A 91 15.02 -6.68 -8.84
CA GLU A 91 14.84 -6.65 -10.30
C GLU A 91 13.72 -5.67 -10.71
N LYS A 92 12.56 -5.73 -10.04
CA LYS A 92 11.47 -4.78 -10.26
C LYS A 92 11.87 -3.34 -9.97
N SER A 93 12.54 -3.07 -8.86
CA SER A 93 12.99 -1.72 -8.52
C SER A 93 13.98 -1.18 -9.55
N VAL A 94 14.90 -2.01 -10.05
CA VAL A 94 15.85 -1.64 -11.13
C VAL A 94 15.11 -1.36 -12.45
N LEU A 95 14.09 -2.16 -12.80
CA LEU A 95 13.27 -1.91 -13.99
C LEU A 95 12.53 -0.56 -13.89
N ILE A 96 12.00 -0.22 -12.71
CA ILE A 96 11.33 1.06 -12.48
C ILE A 96 12.31 2.23 -12.58
N GLU A 97 13.50 2.09 -12.00
CA GLU A 97 14.58 3.07 -12.09
C GLU A 97 14.98 3.33 -13.55
N LYS A 98 15.24 2.25 -14.31
CA LYS A 98 15.55 2.32 -15.74
C LYS A 98 14.42 2.98 -16.53
N ALA A 99 13.16 2.61 -16.30
CA ALA A 99 12.01 3.19 -16.98
C ALA A 99 11.80 4.68 -16.66
N LYS A 100 12.30 5.19 -15.54
CA LYS A 100 12.26 6.62 -15.18
C LYS A 100 13.41 7.41 -15.79
N ILE A 101 14.60 6.79 -15.90
CA ILE A 101 15.79 7.41 -16.48
C ILE A 101 15.74 7.39 -18.01
N GLU A 102 15.24 6.30 -18.61
CA GLU A 102 14.98 6.24 -20.03
C GLU A 102 13.94 7.30 -20.40
N THR A 103 14.37 8.25 -21.23
CA THR A 103 13.45 9.18 -21.90
C THR A 103 12.39 8.34 -22.60
N LYS A 104 11.12 8.58 -22.24
CA LYS A 104 9.93 8.01 -22.89
C LYS A 104 10.20 7.84 -24.39
N SER A 105 10.30 6.59 -24.85
CA SER A 105 10.69 6.27 -26.23
C SER A 105 9.95 7.19 -27.21
N GLU A 106 10.71 7.92 -28.03
CA GLU A 106 10.14 8.85 -29.00
C GLU A 106 9.49 8.15 -30.19
N SER A 107 9.62 6.82 -30.26
CA SER A 107 9.02 6.02 -31.32
C SER A 107 7.52 6.30 -31.41
N LYS A 108 7.02 6.37 -32.65
CA LYS A 108 5.60 6.63 -32.90
C LYS A 108 4.71 5.63 -32.14
N ALA A 109 5.11 4.36 -32.08
CA ALA A 109 4.39 3.32 -31.35
C ALA A 109 4.35 3.58 -29.83
N ALA A 110 5.48 3.94 -29.20
CA ALA A 110 5.50 4.24 -27.77
C ALA A 110 4.67 5.50 -27.42
N LYS A 111 4.72 6.54 -28.26
CA LYS A 111 3.86 7.71 -28.12
C LYS A 111 2.38 7.35 -28.22
N ILE A 112 1.99 6.50 -29.17
CA ILE A 112 0.61 6.00 -29.30
C ILE A 112 0.18 5.25 -28.04
N VAL A 113 0.98 4.33 -27.51
CA VAL A 113 0.65 3.60 -26.27
C VAL A 113 0.48 4.56 -25.08
N GLN A 114 1.33 5.59 -24.98
CA GLN A 114 1.21 6.60 -23.93
C GLN A 114 -0.08 7.43 -24.08
N THR A 115 -0.42 7.85 -25.28
CA THR A 115 -1.68 8.56 -25.58
C THR A 115 -2.89 7.69 -25.24
N LEU A 116 -2.89 6.43 -25.66
CA LEU A 116 -3.96 5.47 -25.35
C LEU A 116 -4.14 5.28 -23.84
N ASN A 117 -3.05 5.17 -23.09
CA ASN A 117 -3.11 5.08 -21.64
C ASN A 117 -3.68 6.36 -21.00
N LYS A 118 -3.30 7.53 -21.52
CA LYS A 118 -3.83 8.82 -21.06
C LYS A 118 -5.33 8.94 -21.35
N GLU A 119 -5.77 8.62 -22.55
CA GLU A 119 -7.19 8.64 -22.93
C GLU A 119 -8.02 7.69 -22.06
N ASN A 120 -7.52 6.49 -21.80
CA ASN A 120 -8.18 5.53 -20.91
C ASN A 120 -8.25 6.06 -19.48
N PHE A 121 -7.19 6.68 -18.98
CA PHE A 121 -7.19 7.32 -17.67
C PHE A 121 -8.21 8.46 -17.59
N ASP A 122 -8.30 9.30 -18.62
CA ASP A 122 -9.26 10.41 -18.67
C ASP A 122 -10.72 9.91 -18.71
N LYS A 123 -11.00 8.80 -19.40
CA LYS A 123 -12.30 8.13 -19.37
C LYS A 123 -12.66 7.63 -17.97
N LEU A 124 -11.73 6.92 -17.32
CA LEU A 124 -11.92 6.44 -15.95
C LEU A 124 -12.14 7.60 -14.98
N ASN A 125 -11.36 8.68 -15.08
CA ASN A 125 -11.49 9.85 -14.21
C ASN A 125 -12.90 10.46 -14.30
N LYS A 126 -13.46 10.60 -15.51
CA LYS A 126 -14.84 11.05 -15.70
C LYS A 126 -15.84 10.11 -15.00
N MET A 127 -15.72 8.80 -15.20
CA MET A 127 -16.58 7.81 -14.54
C MET A 127 -16.49 7.87 -13.01
N PHE A 128 -15.28 8.00 -12.45
CA PHE A 128 -15.07 8.17 -11.01
C PHE A 128 -15.76 9.43 -10.49
N ARG A 129 -15.68 10.56 -11.21
CA ARG A 129 -16.38 11.80 -10.85
C ARG A 129 -17.89 11.62 -10.89
N THR A 130 -18.42 10.95 -11.91
CA THR A 130 -19.84 10.63 -12.02
C THR A 130 -20.30 9.76 -10.85
N CYS A 131 -19.59 8.67 -10.52
CA CYS A 131 -19.89 7.83 -9.36
C CYS A 131 -19.83 8.62 -8.05
N HIS A 132 -18.81 9.46 -7.87
CA HIS A 132 -18.67 10.28 -6.67
C HIS A 132 -19.83 11.27 -6.52
N ALA A 133 -20.23 11.94 -7.61
CA ALA A 133 -21.38 12.83 -7.63
C ALA A 133 -22.69 12.09 -7.32
N MET A 134 -22.88 10.89 -7.86
CA MET A 134 -24.05 10.06 -7.56
C MET A 134 -24.14 9.73 -6.07
N VAL A 135 -23.05 9.25 -5.48
CA VAL A 135 -22.99 8.90 -4.04
C VAL A 135 -23.26 10.12 -3.18
N LYS A 136 -22.64 11.27 -3.48
CA LYS A 136 -22.84 12.51 -2.72
C LYS A 136 -24.28 13.01 -2.73
N ASN A 137 -25.01 12.73 -3.82
CA ASN A 137 -26.41 13.13 -3.98
C ASN A 137 -27.40 11.98 -3.70
N ASN A 138 -26.97 10.91 -3.01
CA ASN A 138 -27.79 9.75 -2.66
C ASN A 138 -28.55 9.14 -3.85
N ARG A 139 -27.94 9.14 -5.05
CA ARG A 139 -28.55 8.57 -6.26
C ARG A 139 -28.35 7.06 -6.30
N PRO A 140 -29.33 6.30 -6.78
CA PRO A 140 -29.21 4.85 -6.89
C PRO A 140 -28.14 4.45 -7.91
N LEU A 141 -27.45 3.34 -7.67
CA LEU A 141 -26.42 2.79 -8.56
C LEU A 141 -26.94 2.50 -9.97
N SER A 142 -28.24 2.22 -10.12
CA SER A 142 -28.90 2.04 -11.42
C SER A 142 -28.80 3.28 -12.31
N ASP A 143 -28.64 4.47 -11.71
CA ASP A 143 -28.55 5.72 -12.48
C ASP A 143 -27.24 5.86 -13.25
N PHE A 144 -26.20 5.09 -12.90
CA PHE A 144 -24.86 5.26 -13.46
C PHE A 144 -24.85 5.13 -14.98
N ASN A 145 -25.57 4.15 -15.51
CA ASN A 145 -25.56 3.87 -16.95
C ASN A 145 -26.17 5.03 -17.74
N TRP A 146 -27.35 5.52 -17.36
CA TRP A 146 -27.99 6.61 -18.10
C TRP A 146 -27.27 7.94 -17.90
N ILE A 147 -26.64 8.18 -16.74
CA ILE A 147 -25.83 9.40 -16.53
C ILE A 147 -24.60 9.40 -17.45
N CYS A 148 -23.92 8.26 -17.62
CA CYS A 148 -22.84 8.16 -18.62
C CYS A 148 -23.34 8.40 -20.06
N GLN A 149 -24.60 8.06 -20.37
CA GLN A 149 -25.25 8.32 -21.67
C GLN A 149 -25.43 9.82 -21.87
N LEU A 150 -25.95 10.46 -20.83
CA LEU A 150 -26.13 11.90 -20.80
C LEU A 150 -24.80 12.63 -20.95
N ASP A 151 -23.74 12.17 -20.29
CA ASP A 151 -22.41 12.76 -20.40
C ASP A 151 -21.83 12.59 -21.81
N GLU A 152 -22.04 11.45 -22.47
CA GLU A 152 -21.69 11.28 -23.89
C GLU A 152 -22.48 12.23 -24.81
N MET A 153 -23.79 12.41 -24.56
CA MET A 153 -24.62 13.37 -25.30
C MET A 153 -24.15 14.83 -25.11
N LYS A 154 -23.54 15.16 -23.97
CA LYS A 154 -22.91 16.45 -23.70
C LYS A 154 -21.53 16.59 -24.38
N GLY A 155 -21.06 15.57 -25.09
CA GLY A 155 -19.77 15.56 -25.79
C GLY A 155 -18.61 15.02 -24.96
N LEU A 156 -18.84 14.41 -23.79
CA LEU A 156 -17.75 13.75 -23.06
C LEU A 156 -17.46 12.38 -23.66
N HIS A 157 -16.19 12.15 -24.05
CA HIS A 157 -15.75 10.81 -24.43
C HIS A 157 -15.58 9.93 -23.18
N ILE A 158 -16.56 9.06 -22.93
CA ILE A 158 -16.60 8.07 -21.83
C ILE A 158 -16.42 6.66 -22.41
N GLY A 159 -17.22 6.31 -23.42
CA GLY A 159 -17.21 4.99 -24.03
C GLY A 159 -18.03 3.96 -23.25
N ASN A 160 -18.16 2.76 -23.82
CA ASN A 160 -18.98 1.68 -23.25
C ASN A 160 -18.25 0.80 -22.25
N THR A 161 -16.91 0.83 -22.23
CA THR A 161 -16.10 0.01 -21.32
C THR A 161 -16.33 0.45 -19.87
N TYR A 162 -16.64 -0.48 -18.96
CA TYR A 162 -16.95 -0.23 -17.54
C TYR A 162 -18.28 0.49 -17.25
N ARG A 163 -19.14 0.63 -18.26
CA ARG A 163 -20.43 1.28 -18.14
C ARG A 163 -21.52 0.33 -17.61
N ASN A 164 -21.35 -0.13 -16.38
CA ASN A 164 -22.29 -1.06 -15.75
C ASN A 164 -22.25 -0.96 -14.23
N SER A 165 -23.28 -1.51 -13.57
CA SER A 165 -23.43 -1.44 -12.12
C SER A 165 -22.31 -2.18 -11.35
N SER A 166 -21.69 -3.20 -11.95
CA SER A 166 -20.58 -3.93 -11.31
C SER A 166 -19.33 -3.04 -11.23
N SER A 167 -18.96 -2.42 -12.34
CA SER A 167 -17.85 -1.46 -12.39
C SER A 167 -18.11 -0.23 -11.53
N ALA A 168 -19.34 0.29 -11.52
CA ALA A 168 -19.72 1.39 -10.62
C ALA A 168 -19.50 1.03 -9.14
N LYS A 169 -19.85 -0.19 -8.71
CA LYS A 169 -19.54 -0.66 -7.35
C LYS A 169 -18.04 -0.67 -7.07
N THR A 170 -17.22 -1.11 -8.03
CA THR A 170 -15.75 -1.09 -7.89
C THR A 170 -15.23 0.34 -7.73
N PHE A 171 -15.73 1.30 -8.52
CA PHE A 171 -15.36 2.71 -8.41
C PHE A 171 -15.75 3.29 -7.05
N ILE A 172 -16.99 3.07 -6.61
CA ILE A 172 -17.47 3.54 -5.30
C ILE A 172 -16.66 2.91 -4.17
N ARG A 173 -16.30 1.62 -4.26
CA ARG A 173 -15.45 0.98 -3.26
C ARG A 173 -14.08 1.65 -3.15
N ALA A 174 -13.43 1.96 -4.27
CA ALA A 174 -12.14 2.64 -4.28
C ALA A 174 -12.23 4.08 -3.74
N ILE A 175 -13.32 4.79 -4.07
CA ILE A 175 -13.62 6.12 -3.49
C ILE A 175 -13.78 5.98 -1.96
N ALA A 176 -14.59 5.04 -1.50
CA ALA A 176 -14.85 4.82 -0.08
C ALA A 176 -13.57 4.45 0.69
N GLU A 177 -12.71 3.60 0.13
CA GLU A 177 -11.42 3.24 0.73
C GLU A 177 -10.50 4.45 0.86
N THR A 178 -10.46 5.31 -0.17
CA THR A 178 -9.65 6.53 -0.15
C THR A 178 -10.13 7.51 0.92
N GLU A 179 -11.44 7.75 1.00
CA GLU A 179 -12.03 8.62 2.03
C GLU A 179 -11.90 8.01 3.44
N PHE A 180 -12.06 6.70 3.56
CA PHE A 180 -11.87 5.98 4.83
C PHE A 180 -10.43 6.14 5.34
N ASN A 181 -9.42 6.00 4.47
CA ASN A 181 -8.02 6.18 4.87
C ASN A 181 -7.74 7.62 5.35
N LYS A 182 -8.34 8.63 4.72
CA LYS A 182 -8.24 10.02 5.17
C LYS A 182 -8.85 10.20 6.56
N VAL A 183 -10.10 9.75 6.74
CA VAL A 183 -10.78 9.82 8.05
C VAL A 183 -10.04 9.02 9.11
N SER A 184 -9.53 7.83 8.76
CA SER A 184 -8.76 6.99 9.68
C SER A 184 -7.51 7.69 10.18
N SER A 185 -6.78 8.40 9.32
CA SER A 185 -5.61 9.19 9.73
C SER A 185 -5.97 10.31 10.72
N ILE A 186 -7.11 10.99 10.52
CA ILE A 186 -7.61 12.03 11.43
C ILE A 186 -7.95 11.41 12.79
N VAL A 187 -8.68 10.29 12.80
CA VAL A 187 -9.04 9.57 14.03
C VAL A 187 -7.82 9.08 14.79
N GLN A 188 -6.79 8.59 14.08
CA GLN A 188 -5.53 8.14 14.70
C GLN A 188 -4.72 9.29 15.30
N SER A 189 -4.82 10.49 14.74
CA SER A 189 -4.12 11.68 15.26
C SER A 189 -4.80 12.29 16.49
N GLY A 190 -6.09 12.02 16.69
CA GLY A 190 -6.86 12.58 17.78
C GLY A 190 -6.49 11.98 19.15
N LYS A 191 -6.31 12.83 20.16
CA LYS A 191 -6.01 12.40 21.54
C LYS A 191 -7.21 11.72 22.20
N PHE A 192 -8.43 12.20 21.91
CA PHE A 192 -9.67 11.68 22.44
C PHE A 192 -10.66 11.40 21.32
N SER A 193 -11.35 10.25 21.41
CA SER A 193 -12.40 9.88 20.47
C SER A 193 -13.63 9.38 21.23
N CYS A 194 -14.81 9.76 20.77
CA CYS A 194 -16.11 9.37 21.29
C CYS A 194 -16.85 8.58 20.20
N LEU A 195 -17.32 7.39 20.55
CA LEU A 195 -18.13 6.54 19.69
C LEU A 195 -19.54 6.47 20.31
N ILE A 196 -20.55 6.85 19.54
CA ILE A 196 -21.96 6.81 19.93
C ILE A 196 -22.66 5.82 19.00
N GLY A 197 -23.29 4.80 19.59
CA GLY A 197 -24.17 3.89 18.87
C GLY A 197 -25.62 4.27 19.12
N ASP A 198 -26.39 4.45 18.06
CA ASP A 198 -27.83 4.64 18.11
C ASP A 198 -28.52 3.48 17.39
N GLY A 199 -29.48 2.83 18.05
CA GLY A 199 -30.15 1.63 17.58
C GLY A 199 -31.63 1.89 17.33
N SER A 200 -32.14 1.44 16.20
CA SER A 200 -33.56 1.52 15.85
C SER A 200 -34.03 0.22 15.20
N THR A 201 -35.27 -0.18 15.44
CA THR A 201 -35.91 -1.29 14.72
C THR A 201 -36.90 -0.72 13.74
N ASP A 202 -36.73 -1.02 12.45
CA ASP A 202 -37.67 -0.56 11.43
C ASP A 202 -39.00 -1.35 11.46
N SER A 203 -40.01 -0.86 10.74
CA SER A 203 -41.33 -1.51 10.64
C SER A 203 -41.30 -2.88 9.97
N SER A 204 -40.17 -3.26 9.35
CA SER A 204 -39.92 -4.59 8.78
C SER A 204 -39.21 -5.52 9.77
N VAL A 205 -39.14 -5.14 11.06
CA VAL A 205 -38.47 -5.90 12.14
C VAL A 205 -36.99 -6.11 11.84
N LYS A 206 -36.35 -5.17 11.14
CA LYS A 206 -34.90 -5.16 10.97
C LYS A 206 -34.27 -4.19 11.95
N GLU A 207 -33.40 -4.71 12.80
CA GLU A 207 -32.55 -3.89 13.65
C GLU A 207 -31.52 -3.17 12.78
N GLN A 208 -31.42 -1.86 13.00
CA GLN A 208 -30.45 -0.98 12.37
C GLN A 208 -29.67 -0.27 13.47
N VAL A 209 -28.35 -0.24 13.35
CA VAL A 209 -27.47 0.47 14.30
C VAL A 209 -26.64 1.46 13.51
N MET A 210 -26.70 2.73 13.92
CA MET A 210 -25.88 3.80 13.40
C MET A 210 -24.76 4.13 14.38
N TRP A 211 -23.53 4.19 13.88
CA TRP A 211 -22.35 4.55 14.66
C TRP A 211 -21.89 5.96 14.28
N TYR A 212 -21.83 6.85 15.26
CA TYR A 212 -21.25 8.18 15.14
C TYR A 212 -19.88 8.20 15.82
N LEU A 213 -18.86 8.57 15.07
CA LEU A 213 -17.51 8.76 15.59
C LEU A 213 -17.18 10.26 15.62
N ARG A 214 -16.82 10.77 16.79
CA ARG A 214 -16.28 12.13 16.98
C ARG A 214 -14.87 12.03 17.53
N THR A 215 -13.95 12.83 17.00
CA THR A 215 -12.56 12.86 17.47
C THR A 215 -12.14 14.30 17.73
N SER A 216 -11.29 14.52 18.74
CA SER A 216 -10.70 15.83 19.01
C SER A 216 -9.63 16.11 17.97
N ILE A 217 -9.80 17.15 17.15
CA ILE A 217 -8.75 17.64 16.27
C ILE A 217 -7.77 18.45 17.14
N ALA A 218 -6.50 18.07 17.10
CA ALA A 218 -5.42 18.75 17.84
C ALA A 218 -4.97 20.03 17.11
#